data_AF-A0AAW2Q684-F1
#
_entry.id   AF-A0AAW2Q684-F1
#
_cell.length_a   1.000
_cell.length_b   1.000
_cell.length_c   1.000
_cell.angle_alpha   90.00
_cell.angle_beta   90.00
_cell.angle_gamma   90.00
#
_symmetry.space_group_name_H-M   'P 1'
#
loop_
_entity.id
_entity.type
_entity.pdbx_description
1 polymer ?
#
loop_
_entity_poly.entity_id
_entity_poly.type
_entity_poly.pdbx_seq_one_letter_code
_entity_poly.pdbx_strand_id
1 'polypeptide(L)'
;MASRIGPSNFFLTFSGGFSNIGKTEPLRVASTYSARKQKLNINVSAGGTTPTPESEPSWPRQDLDFPDKFAIEYEQKIEEIRQVLQSKGEDDVCECLVLVDAIQRVGLSSYYEQEIETILRKLYVSSCSCMYGYYNLHDVSLFFRLLRQHGHCISAGKDGRFRRNLSQDIRGLVELYEAAQLSVEGEHILDEAASFSSHLLRECLPEMDNDLSIMITGKLRHPHHKTVARLTRKDFLQDFEGINGWEKTLRELAVMDLRKGQSVFQGELVQVSKWWNELGLEKMLKLVRNQPPKWYTWSMSILIDDFSLSLQRVALTKSIAFVYLIDDIFDVVGTLDELTIFTEAVNKALLDTTNAIGLDIYKRHGLDPINSLKASWANLCNAFLVEAKWLASGDLPAADRYLENGKVTTGAYVVLVHVFFLLDLGKEGAIHLNNVLPLISNVATILRLSDDLGNAEDEHQDGRDGSYVECYRKDHRGLSKAQARRHVIDTIASKWKSLNKECFCRLNHFSAAPFKRAALNGARMVPLMYGYDDNQRLPVLEEPLSLFSSIDEETGVLAIYELQPVDMVSCVFGYPKIYGSPYI
;
A
#
# COMPACT_ATOMS: atom_id res chain seq x y z
N MET A 1 -3.11 6.68 50.44
CA MET A 1 -4.07 5.82 51.16
C MET A 1 -4.62 4.80 50.17
N ALA A 2 -4.55 3.52 50.55
CA ALA A 2 -5.02 2.33 49.82
C ALA A 2 -6.50 2.45 49.35
N SER A 3 -6.98 1.79 48.30
CA SER A 3 -7.12 0.33 48.10
C SER A 3 -7.75 0.08 46.72
N ARG A 4 -7.21 -0.81 45.87
CA ARG A 4 -7.71 -2.19 45.55
C ARG A 4 -9.23 -2.40 45.60
N ILE A 5 -9.82 -2.85 44.48
CA ILE A 5 -10.60 -4.10 44.32
C ILE A 5 -10.79 -4.37 42.80
N GLY A 6 -10.59 -5.64 42.41
CA GLY A 6 -10.74 -6.17 41.06
C GLY A 6 -12.15 -6.74 40.76
N PRO A 7 -12.28 -7.63 39.76
CA PRO A 7 -13.35 -7.59 38.76
C PRO A 7 -14.48 -8.63 38.99
N SER A 8 -15.61 -8.45 38.31
CA SER A 8 -16.67 -9.45 38.22
C SER A 8 -17.23 -9.59 36.80
N ASN A 9 -17.03 -10.79 36.24
CA ASN A 9 -17.71 -11.35 35.09
C ASN A 9 -19.22 -11.46 35.34
N PHE A 10 -20.04 -11.21 34.32
CA PHE A 10 -21.35 -11.86 34.20
C PHE A 10 -21.67 -12.21 32.74
N PHE A 11 -21.75 -13.51 32.49
CA PHE A 11 -22.41 -14.14 31.36
C PHE A 11 -23.92 -13.86 31.41
N LEU A 12 -24.55 -13.54 30.28
CA LEU A 12 -25.98 -13.79 30.09
C LEU A 12 -26.24 -14.41 28.71
N THR A 13 -26.66 -15.65 28.78
CA THR A 13 -27.27 -16.51 27.76
C THR A 13 -28.60 -15.95 27.28
N PHE A 14 -28.93 -16.08 25.98
CA PHE A 14 -30.30 -15.98 25.48
C PHE A 14 -30.66 -17.21 24.64
N SER A 15 -31.77 -17.85 25.00
CA SER A 15 -32.37 -19.00 24.32
C SER A 15 -33.90 -18.84 24.27
N GLY A 16 -34.49 -19.02 23.07
CA GLY A 16 -35.92 -19.23 22.79
C GLY A 16 -36.81 -17.97 22.87
N GLY A 17 -37.82 -17.71 22.04
CA GLY A 17 -38.54 -18.47 21.01
C GLY A 17 -40.02 -18.01 20.99
N PHE A 18 -40.65 -18.01 19.80
CA PHE A 18 -42.10 -17.92 19.49
C PHE A 18 -42.82 -16.56 19.19
N SER A 19 -42.96 -16.29 17.88
CA SER A 19 -44.18 -16.17 17.04
C SER A 19 -45.37 -15.18 17.31
N ASN A 20 -45.68 -14.43 16.22
CA ASN A 20 -47.02 -14.00 15.68
C ASN A 20 -47.82 -12.94 16.49
N ILE A 21 -48.52 -11.91 15.97
CA ILE A 21 -49.34 -11.63 14.76
C ILE A 21 -49.44 -10.09 14.58
N GLY A 22 -49.60 -9.59 13.35
CA GLY A 22 -50.20 -8.26 13.11
C GLY A 22 -50.14 -7.75 11.67
N LYS A 23 -51.14 -8.08 10.85
CA LYS A 23 -51.35 -7.56 9.48
C LYS A 23 -52.02 -6.18 9.53
N THR A 24 -51.57 -5.23 8.71
CA THR A 24 -52.37 -4.09 8.21
C THR A 24 -51.93 -3.72 6.77
N GLU A 25 -52.92 -3.39 5.95
CA GLU A 25 -52.91 -3.28 4.48
C GLU A 25 -52.15 -2.06 3.89
N PRO A 26 -51.80 -2.08 2.59
CA PRO A 26 -50.93 -1.10 1.96
C PRO A 26 -51.67 0.10 1.32
N LEU A 27 -51.13 1.30 1.53
CA LEU A 27 -51.50 2.52 0.81
C LEU A 27 -50.88 2.51 -0.61
N ARG A 28 -51.74 2.55 -1.63
CA ARG A 28 -51.36 2.79 -3.03
C ARG A 28 -50.88 4.24 -3.20
N VAL A 29 -49.64 4.42 -3.62
CA VAL A 29 -49.20 5.63 -4.33
C VAL A 29 -48.62 5.18 -5.67
N ALA A 30 -49.23 5.65 -6.75
CA ALA A 30 -48.80 5.41 -8.10
C ALA A 30 -47.53 6.22 -8.39
N SER A 31 -46.46 5.55 -8.84
CA SER A 31 -45.38 6.20 -9.59
C SER A 31 -45.14 5.43 -10.89
N THR A 32 -45.32 6.14 -11.99
CA THR A 32 -45.03 5.67 -13.33
C THR A 32 -43.53 5.82 -13.59
N TYR A 33 -42.78 4.72 -13.50
CA TYR A 33 -41.41 4.64 -14.02
C TYR A 33 -41.33 3.54 -15.07
N SER A 34 -41.16 3.97 -16.32
CA SER A 34 -40.92 3.13 -17.49
C SER A 34 -39.41 2.82 -17.57
N ALA A 35 -38.98 1.71 -16.98
CA ALA A 35 -37.68 1.12 -17.28
C ALA A 35 -37.86 0.01 -18.33
N ARG A 36 -37.11 0.12 -19.44
CA ARG A 36 -37.07 -0.87 -20.52
C ARG A 36 -36.54 -2.20 -19.96
N LYS A 37 -37.45 -3.15 -19.76
CA LYS A 37 -37.16 -4.52 -19.31
C LYS A 37 -36.54 -5.32 -20.46
N GLN A 38 -35.32 -5.83 -20.28
CA GLN A 38 -34.84 -6.97 -21.07
C GLN A 38 -35.02 -8.23 -20.21
N LYS A 39 -35.94 -9.10 -20.63
CA LYS A 39 -36.14 -10.42 -20.00
C LYS A 39 -35.01 -11.35 -20.44
N LEU A 40 -34.20 -11.82 -19.50
CA LEU A 40 -33.36 -12.99 -19.71
C LEU A 40 -34.18 -14.26 -19.41
N ASN A 41 -34.35 -15.11 -20.41
CA ASN A 41 -34.87 -16.47 -20.28
C ASN A 41 -33.68 -17.42 -20.31
N ILE A 42 -33.44 -18.18 -19.25
CA ILE A 42 -32.48 -19.30 -19.27
C ILE A 42 -33.09 -20.50 -18.56
N ASN A 43 -33.29 -21.59 -19.32
CA ASN A 43 -33.61 -22.92 -18.82
C ASN A 43 -32.36 -23.53 -18.20
N VAL A 44 -32.44 -23.99 -16.95
CA VAL A 44 -31.39 -24.77 -16.29
C VAL A 44 -31.76 -26.24 -16.38
N SER A 45 -31.00 -27.02 -17.16
CA SER A 45 -31.02 -28.48 -17.08
C SER A 45 -29.99 -28.95 -16.07
N ALA A 46 -30.44 -29.55 -14.98
CA ALA A 46 -29.59 -30.20 -13.99
C ALA A 46 -29.08 -31.55 -14.53
N GLY A 47 -27.77 -31.68 -14.70
CA GLY A 47 -27.08 -32.94 -14.95
C GLY A 47 -25.95 -33.07 -13.94
N GLY A 48 -26.14 -33.92 -12.92
CA GLY A 48 -25.14 -34.20 -11.90
C GLY A 48 -24.16 -35.28 -12.34
N THR A 49 -22.87 -35.04 -12.14
CA THR A 49 -21.83 -36.07 -12.09
C THR A 49 -20.80 -35.68 -11.03
N THR A 50 -20.60 -36.58 -10.06
CA THR A 50 -19.57 -36.55 -9.01
C THR A 50 -18.16 -36.60 -9.60
N PRO A 51 -17.19 -35.78 -9.13
CA PRO A 51 -15.80 -35.90 -9.59
C PRO A 51 -15.01 -36.87 -8.71
N THR A 52 -14.25 -37.74 -9.38
CA THR A 52 -13.16 -38.58 -8.87
C THR A 52 -11.90 -37.74 -8.56
N PRO A 53 -10.97 -38.24 -7.71
CA PRO A 53 -9.83 -37.46 -7.24
C PRO A 53 -8.71 -37.42 -8.29
N GLU A 54 -8.51 -36.25 -8.91
CA GLU A 54 -7.35 -35.98 -9.77
C GLU A 54 -6.22 -35.28 -8.99
N SER A 55 -5.00 -35.59 -9.44
CA SER A 55 -3.68 -35.24 -8.90
C SER A 55 -3.47 -33.79 -8.45
N GLU A 56 -2.72 -33.64 -7.36
CA GLU A 56 -2.34 -32.36 -6.74
C GLU A 56 -1.69 -31.37 -7.72
N PRO A 57 -2.01 -30.07 -7.66
CA PRO A 57 -1.26 -29.05 -8.38
C PRO A 57 0.03 -28.75 -7.61
N SER A 58 1.16 -29.28 -8.06
CA SER A 58 2.47 -28.73 -7.71
C SER A 58 2.73 -27.49 -8.57
N TRP A 59 2.90 -26.34 -7.92
CA TRP A 59 3.25 -25.09 -8.60
C TRP A 59 4.68 -25.21 -9.15
N PRO A 60 4.92 -24.92 -10.45
CA PRO A 60 6.27 -24.89 -10.98
C PRO A 60 7.05 -23.75 -10.32
N ARG A 61 8.23 -24.06 -9.75
CA ARG A 61 9.27 -23.03 -9.56
C ARG A 61 9.60 -22.48 -10.94
N GLN A 62 9.28 -21.22 -11.19
CA GLN A 62 9.91 -20.48 -12.28
C GLN A 62 11.34 -20.18 -11.83
N ASP A 63 12.25 -21.13 -12.04
CA ASP A 63 13.67 -20.79 -12.11
C ASP A 63 13.82 -19.92 -13.38
N LEU A 64 14.07 -18.63 -13.18
CA LEU A 64 14.30 -17.70 -14.28
C LEU A 64 15.64 -18.06 -14.92
N ASP A 65 15.62 -18.55 -16.17
CA ASP A 65 16.81 -18.78 -17.00
C ASP A 65 17.43 -17.44 -17.42
N PHE A 66 18.01 -16.71 -16.47
CA PHE A 66 19.01 -15.71 -16.82
C PHE A 66 20.24 -16.47 -17.35
N PRO A 67 20.90 -15.99 -18.42
CA PRO A 67 22.16 -16.57 -18.84
C PRO A 67 23.11 -16.62 -17.64
N ASP A 68 23.83 -17.74 -17.43
CA ASP A 68 24.75 -17.94 -16.30
C ASP A 68 25.65 -16.71 -16.06
N LYS A 69 26.06 -16.05 -17.15
CA LYS A 69 26.84 -14.81 -17.12
C LYS A 69 26.15 -13.66 -16.37
N PHE A 70 24.85 -13.43 -16.56
CA PHE A 70 24.11 -12.37 -15.87
C PHE A 70 24.02 -12.66 -14.37
N ALA A 71 23.69 -13.90 -14.00
CA ALA A 71 23.59 -14.29 -12.59
C ALA A 71 24.95 -14.15 -11.87
N ILE A 72 26.04 -14.61 -12.51
CA ILE A 72 27.40 -14.48 -11.98
C ILE A 72 27.78 -13.00 -11.81
N GLU A 73 27.58 -12.18 -12.85
CA GLU A 73 27.90 -10.75 -12.78
C GLU A 73 27.05 -10.02 -11.73
N TYR A 74 25.79 -10.41 -11.58
CA TYR A 74 24.88 -9.83 -10.60
C TYR A 74 25.35 -10.07 -9.16
N GLU A 75 25.66 -11.33 -8.84
CA GLU A 75 26.19 -11.71 -7.52
C GLU A 75 27.56 -11.09 -7.26
N GLN A 76 28.42 -11.00 -8.28
CA GLN A 76 29.71 -10.33 -8.16
C GLN A 76 29.55 -8.86 -7.77
N LYS A 77 28.65 -8.10 -8.42
CA LYS A 77 28.42 -6.68 -8.08
C LYS A 77 27.80 -6.50 -6.70
N ILE A 78 26.94 -7.42 -6.25
CA ILE A 78 26.45 -7.42 -4.86
C ILE A 78 27.64 -7.53 -3.90
N GLU A 79 28.55 -8.47 -4.15
CA GLU A 79 29.72 -8.68 -3.30
C GLU A 79 30.70 -7.50 -3.34
N GLU A 80 30.91 -6.88 -4.50
CA GLU A 80 31.76 -5.68 -4.63
C GLU A 80 31.26 -4.53 -3.73
N ILE A 81 29.95 -4.24 -3.74
CA ILE A 81 29.38 -3.21 -2.86
C ILE A 81 29.43 -3.61 -1.39
N ARG A 82 29.23 -4.90 -1.08
CA ARG A 82 29.38 -5.43 0.28
C ARG A 82 30.80 -5.20 0.81
N GLN A 83 31.82 -5.45 0.00
CA GLN A 83 33.21 -5.20 0.37
C GLN A 83 33.48 -3.71 0.62
N VAL A 84 32.91 -2.82 -0.20
CA VAL A 84 33.02 -1.36 0.01
C VAL A 84 32.39 -0.94 1.33
N LEU A 85 31.21 -1.46 1.69
CA LEU A 85 30.58 -1.20 2.98
C LEU A 85 31.44 -1.67 4.17
N GLN A 86 32.06 -2.84 4.04
CA GLN A 86 32.91 -3.42 5.07
C GLN A 86 34.23 -2.64 5.24
N SER A 87 34.85 -2.18 4.15
CA SER A 87 36.10 -1.43 4.21
C SER A 87 35.91 0.03 4.65
N LYS A 88 34.88 0.72 4.13
CA LYS A 88 34.66 2.15 4.42
C LYS A 88 34.09 2.44 5.79
N GLY A 89 33.46 1.45 6.43
CA GLY A 89 33.00 1.57 7.81
C GLY A 89 34.10 1.86 8.84
N GLU A 90 35.38 1.79 8.45
CA GLU A 90 36.54 2.02 9.31
C GLU A 90 37.25 3.37 9.06
N ASP A 91 37.16 3.95 7.85
CA ASP A 91 38.01 5.08 7.43
C ASP A 91 37.29 6.44 7.27
N ASP A 92 36.01 6.47 6.83
CA ASP A 92 35.21 7.71 6.68
C ASP A 92 33.71 7.47 6.95
N VAL A 93 33.25 7.95 8.11
CA VAL A 93 31.85 7.82 8.55
C VAL A 93 30.87 8.55 7.63
N CYS A 94 31.23 9.74 7.15
CA CYS A 94 30.32 10.54 6.33
C CYS A 94 30.13 9.90 4.95
N GLU A 95 31.21 9.42 4.33
CA GLU A 95 31.11 8.71 3.06
C GLU A 95 30.33 7.39 3.20
N CYS A 96 30.49 6.70 4.33
CA CYS A 96 29.76 5.47 4.61
C CYS A 96 28.24 5.72 4.75
N LEU A 97 27.83 6.82 5.40
CA LEU A 97 26.41 7.23 5.47
C LEU A 97 25.85 7.56 4.08
N VAL A 98 26.63 8.22 3.23
CA VAL A 98 26.23 8.52 1.84
C VAL A 98 26.04 7.24 1.03
N LEU A 99 26.91 6.24 1.20
CA LEU A 99 26.75 4.93 0.55
C LEU A 99 25.50 4.19 1.05
N VAL A 100 25.23 4.19 2.36
CA VAL A 100 24.02 3.58 2.92
C VAL A 100 22.77 4.27 2.36
N ASP A 101 22.76 5.60 2.31
CA ASP A 101 21.67 6.37 1.72
C ASP A 101 21.47 6.05 0.24
N ALA A 102 22.58 5.93 -0.49
CA ALA A 102 22.58 5.54 -1.89
C ALA A 102 21.87 4.21 -2.10
N ILE A 103 22.28 3.19 -1.36
CA ILE A 103 21.70 1.85 -1.40
C ILE A 103 20.19 1.87 -1.08
N GLN A 104 19.76 2.65 -0.09
CA GLN A 104 18.34 2.80 0.27
C GLN A 104 17.53 3.43 -0.85
N ARG A 105 18.02 4.53 -1.41
CA ARG A 105 17.32 5.28 -2.44
C ARG A 105 17.26 4.55 -3.78
N VAL A 106 18.22 3.66 -4.10
CA VAL A 106 18.08 2.74 -5.23
C VAL A 106 17.26 1.47 -4.90
N GLY A 107 16.86 1.28 -3.65
CA GLY A 107 16.00 0.16 -3.23
C GLY A 107 16.73 -1.16 -3.06
N LEU A 108 18.04 -1.16 -2.81
CA LEU A 108 18.88 -2.36 -2.69
C LEU A 108 19.19 -2.75 -1.24
N SER A 109 18.57 -2.10 -0.25
CA SER A 109 18.89 -2.33 1.17
C SER A 109 18.71 -3.76 1.66
N SER A 110 17.81 -4.54 1.07
CA SER A 110 17.59 -5.95 1.45
C SER A 110 18.84 -6.83 1.24
N TYR A 111 19.74 -6.47 0.32
CA TYR A 111 20.99 -7.21 0.10
C TYR A 111 22.08 -6.93 1.15
N TYR A 112 21.91 -5.85 1.93
CA TYR A 112 22.96 -5.31 2.81
C TYR A 112 22.45 -5.05 4.25
N GLU A 113 21.37 -5.71 4.67
CA GLU A 113 20.73 -5.43 5.97
C GLU A 113 21.71 -5.57 7.15
N GLN A 114 22.57 -6.59 7.13
CA GLN A 114 23.51 -6.87 8.22
C GLN A 114 24.65 -5.85 8.28
N GLU A 115 25.17 -5.45 7.13
CA GLU A 115 26.22 -4.46 6.98
C GLU A 115 25.71 -3.09 7.43
N ILE A 116 24.54 -2.68 6.93
CA ILE A 116 23.90 -1.41 7.28
C ILE A 116 23.61 -1.37 8.79
N GLU A 117 23.00 -2.42 9.35
CA GLU A 117 22.73 -2.50 10.80
C GLU A 117 24.03 -2.42 11.62
N THR A 118 25.10 -3.08 11.17
CA THR A 118 26.39 -3.04 11.87
C THR A 118 26.99 -1.64 11.87
N ILE A 119 26.96 -0.95 10.72
CA ILE A 119 27.44 0.43 10.59
C ILE A 119 26.62 1.37 11.49
N LEU A 120 25.30 1.32 11.37
CA LEU A 120 24.38 2.18 12.11
C LEU A 120 24.44 1.92 13.62
N ARG A 121 24.56 0.67 14.05
CA ARG A 121 24.74 0.34 15.48
C ARG A 121 26.05 0.88 16.04
N LYS A 122 27.16 0.73 15.31
CA LYS A 122 28.47 1.31 15.72
C LYS A 122 28.32 2.82 15.90
N LEU A 123 27.72 3.48 14.92
CA LEU A 123 27.47 4.91 14.91
C LEU A 123 26.54 5.37 16.04
N TYR A 124 25.48 4.61 16.33
CA TYR A 124 24.58 4.89 17.44
C TYR A 124 25.31 4.82 18.79
N VAL A 125 26.13 3.80 19.02
CA VAL A 125 26.92 3.67 20.27
C VAL A 125 27.95 4.78 20.39
N SER A 126 28.61 5.13 19.29
CA SER A 126 29.57 6.24 19.25
C SER A 126 28.91 7.62 19.37
N SER A 127 27.63 7.77 19.01
CA SER A 127 26.89 9.05 19.04
C SER A 127 26.82 9.70 20.42
N CYS A 128 26.90 8.91 21.49
CA CYS A 128 27.01 9.41 22.85
C CYS A 128 28.30 10.22 23.12
N SER A 129 29.34 10.09 22.28
CA SER A 129 30.57 10.89 22.34
C SER A 129 30.88 11.70 21.06
N CYS A 130 30.36 11.29 19.89
CA CYS A 130 30.78 11.80 18.57
C CYS A 130 29.84 12.85 17.93
N MET A 131 28.72 13.21 18.55
CA MET A 131 27.78 14.20 17.97
C MET A 131 28.42 15.59 17.75
N TYR A 132 29.58 15.86 18.35
CA TYR A 132 30.39 17.06 18.14
C TYR A 132 31.24 17.06 16.84
N GLY A 133 31.23 15.96 16.07
CA GLY A 133 32.04 15.78 14.86
C GLY A 133 31.31 16.00 13.52
N TYR A 134 29.99 16.18 13.49
CA TYR A 134 29.26 16.46 12.25
C TYR A 134 29.31 17.96 11.92
N TYR A 135 29.84 18.31 10.73
CA TYR A 135 30.23 19.67 10.41
C TYR A 135 29.11 20.53 9.78
N ASN A 136 28.03 19.93 9.24
CA ASN A 136 26.96 20.65 8.51
C ASN A 136 25.56 20.06 8.72
N LEU A 137 24.51 20.76 8.24
CA LEU A 137 23.11 20.39 8.42
C LEU A 137 22.74 19.09 7.70
N HIS A 138 23.29 18.87 6.51
CA HIS A 138 23.07 17.65 5.73
C HIS A 138 23.49 16.41 6.52
N ASP A 139 24.71 16.39 7.06
CA ASP A 139 25.24 15.18 7.70
C ASP A 139 24.49 14.83 8.99
N VAL A 140 24.12 15.84 9.79
CA VAL A 140 23.31 15.63 11.00
C VAL A 140 21.92 15.11 10.66
N SER A 141 21.29 15.67 9.62
CA SER A 141 19.95 15.27 9.19
C SER A 141 19.96 13.85 8.61
N LEU A 142 20.97 13.52 7.79
CA LEU A 142 21.17 12.20 7.21
C LEU A 142 21.40 11.15 8.30
N PHE A 143 22.27 11.45 9.25
CA PHE A 143 22.54 10.59 10.40
C PHE A 143 21.28 10.29 11.20
N PHE A 144 20.52 11.34 11.54
CA PHE A 144 19.25 11.21 12.25
C PHE A 144 18.27 10.33 11.48
N ARG A 145 18.08 10.61 10.19
CA ARG A 145 17.15 9.87 9.33
C ARG A 145 17.51 8.39 9.27
N LEU A 146 18.75 8.06 8.91
CA LEU A 146 19.19 6.68 8.74
C LEU A 146 19.03 5.88 10.04
N LEU A 147 19.47 6.43 11.17
CA LEU A 147 19.35 5.74 12.44
C LEU A 147 17.88 5.50 12.83
N ARG A 148 17.01 6.49 12.63
CA ARG A 148 15.59 6.34 12.94
C ARG A 148 14.88 5.35 12.02
N GLN A 149 15.21 5.31 10.73
CA GLN A 149 14.68 4.32 9.78
C GLN A 149 14.99 2.88 10.22
N HIS A 150 16.14 2.66 10.86
CA HIS A 150 16.57 1.36 11.39
C HIS A 150 16.15 1.12 12.85
N GLY A 151 15.24 1.93 13.39
CA GLY A 151 14.63 1.69 14.71
C GLY A 151 15.46 2.18 15.90
N HIS A 152 16.54 2.92 15.67
CA HIS A 152 17.27 3.56 16.77
C HIS A 152 16.50 4.78 17.29
N CYS A 153 16.28 4.80 18.61
CA CYS A 153 15.62 5.92 19.26
C CYS A 153 16.60 7.07 19.47
N ILE A 154 16.49 8.10 18.62
CA ILE A 154 17.24 9.34 18.71
C ILE A 154 16.28 10.49 19.01
N SER A 155 16.66 11.35 19.95
CA SER A 155 15.92 12.58 20.25
C SER A 155 16.03 13.56 19.09
N ALA A 156 14.90 14.16 18.71
CA ALA A 156 14.88 15.23 17.71
C ALA A 156 15.54 16.54 18.18
N GLY A 157 16.01 16.59 19.42
CA GLY A 157 16.68 17.76 20.01
C GLY A 157 15.84 18.46 21.06
N LYS A 158 16.28 19.65 21.47
CA LYS A 158 15.56 20.52 22.40
C LYS A 158 14.94 21.69 21.65
N ASP A 159 13.85 22.22 22.18
CA ASP A 159 13.14 23.37 21.61
C ASP A 159 14.10 24.55 21.35
N GLY A 160 13.98 25.13 20.17
CA GLY A 160 14.81 26.21 19.66
C GLY A 160 14.21 26.76 18.37
N ARG A 161 14.83 27.78 17.77
CA ARG A 161 14.41 28.30 16.46
C ARG A 161 15.48 28.00 15.42
N PHE A 162 15.07 27.50 14.25
CA PHE A 162 15.97 27.33 13.12
C PHE A 162 16.53 28.68 12.65
N ARG A 163 17.82 28.72 12.35
CA ARG A 163 18.49 29.96 11.90
C ARG A 163 18.18 30.20 10.43
N ARG A 164 17.73 31.40 10.08
CA ARG A 164 17.40 31.75 8.68
C ARG A 164 18.58 31.70 7.71
N ASN A 165 19.82 31.83 8.19
CA ASN A 165 21.01 31.74 7.34
C ASN A 165 21.25 30.32 6.78
N LEU A 166 20.45 29.32 7.17
CA LEU A 166 20.43 27.99 6.55
C LEU A 166 19.85 27.97 5.13
N SER A 167 19.27 29.08 4.64
CA SER A 167 18.77 29.19 3.26
C SER A 167 19.82 28.96 2.18
N GLN A 168 21.11 29.09 2.52
CA GLN A 168 22.24 28.87 1.60
C GLN A 168 22.60 27.38 1.43
N ASP A 169 22.18 26.50 2.35
CA ASP A 169 22.49 25.07 2.33
C ASP A 169 21.28 24.26 1.81
N ILE A 170 21.05 24.32 0.50
CA ILE A 170 19.94 23.62 -0.16
C ILE A 170 19.98 22.11 0.10
N ARG A 171 21.18 21.52 0.04
CA ARG A 171 21.37 20.08 0.28
C ARG A 171 21.00 19.72 1.73
N GLY A 172 21.43 20.53 2.70
CA GLY A 172 21.04 20.39 4.09
C GLY A 172 19.55 20.57 4.33
N LEU A 173 18.90 21.51 3.64
CA LEU A 173 17.45 21.73 3.76
C LEU A 173 16.63 20.56 3.19
N VAL A 174 17.02 20.00 2.03
CA VAL A 174 16.38 18.80 1.47
C VAL A 174 16.50 17.63 2.44
N GLU A 175 17.69 17.40 3.00
CA GLU A 175 17.93 16.30 3.91
C GLU A 175 17.22 16.50 5.27
N LEU A 176 17.13 17.74 5.76
CA LEU A 176 16.32 18.09 6.93
C LEU A 176 14.83 17.82 6.69
N TYR A 177 14.32 18.16 5.50
CA TYR A 177 12.93 17.88 5.13
C TYR A 177 12.64 16.37 5.10
N GLU A 178 13.54 15.57 4.53
CA GLU A 178 13.45 14.12 4.49
C GLU A 178 13.48 13.51 5.90
N ALA A 179 14.42 13.94 6.74
CA ALA A 179 14.55 13.52 8.13
C ALA A 179 13.28 13.83 8.95
N ALA A 180 12.67 15.00 8.72
CA ALA A 180 11.46 15.42 9.41
C ALA A 180 10.23 14.54 9.10
N GLN A 181 10.23 13.80 7.97
CA GLN A 181 9.15 12.87 7.65
C GLN A 181 9.09 11.64 8.57
N LEU A 182 10.16 11.40 9.35
CA LEU A 182 10.23 10.36 10.37
C LEU A 182 9.73 10.81 11.75
N SER A 183 9.03 11.93 11.82
CA SER A 183 8.43 12.40 13.07
C SER A 183 7.46 11.37 13.67
N VAL A 184 7.42 11.32 14.99
CA VAL A 184 6.41 10.61 15.77
C VAL A 184 5.57 11.60 16.58
N GLU A 185 4.47 11.11 17.17
CA GLU A 185 3.58 11.95 17.99
C GLU A 185 4.33 12.63 19.14
N GLY A 186 4.16 13.94 19.26
CA GLY A 186 4.78 14.77 20.30
C GLY A 186 6.07 15.49 19.89
N GLU A 187 6.60 15.22 18.69
CA GLU A 187 7.84 15.84 18.20
C GLU A 187 7.60 17.11 17.39
N HIS A 188 7.14 18.17 18.05
CA HIS A 188 6.84 19.45 17.40
C HIS A 188 8.05 20.08 16.69
N ILE A 189 9.27 19.80 17.15
CA ILE A 189 10.49 20.30 16.50
C ILE A 189 10.68 19.75 15.08
N LEU A 190 10.25 18.51 14.80
CA LEU A 190 10.32 17.95 13.45
C LEU A 190 9.18 18.48 12.57
N ASP A 191 8.03 18.83 13.17
CA ASP A 191 6.98 19.54 12.44
C ASP A 191 7.46 20.94 12.00
N GLU A 192 8.13 21.66 12.91
CA GLU A 192 8.78 22.93 12.59
C GLU A 192 9.87 22.73 11.53
N ALA A 193 10.70 21.68 11.66
CA ALA A 193 11.75 21.37 10.69
C ALA A 193 11.18 21.12 9.28
N ALA A 194 10.11 20.33 9.15
CA ALA A 194 9.44 20.07 7.89
C ALA A 194 8.85 21.38 7.29
N SER A 195 8.18 22.19 8.12
CA SER A 195 7.61 23.47 7.66
C SER A 195 8.70 24.47 7.25
N PHE A 196 9.77 24.58 8.03
CA PHE A 196 10.87 25.51 7.81
C PHE A 196 11.64 25.15 6.54
N SER A 197 12.07 23.89 6.42
CA SER A 197 12.84 23.41 5.26
C SER A 197 12.02 23.50 3.97
N SER A 198 10.77 23.04 3.97
CA SER A 198 9.91 23.09 2.78
C SER A 198 9.60 24.52 2.35
N HIS A 199 9.42 25.45 3.29
CA HIS A 199 9.18 26.85 2.99
C HIS A 199 10.40 27.49 2.31
N LEU A 200 11.59 27.36 2.89
CA LEU A 200 12.82 27.91 2.30
C LEU A 200 13.13 27.28 0.94
N LEU A 201 12.98 25.95 0.81
CA LEU A 201 13.18 25.28 -0.47
C LEU A 201 12.25 25.86 -1.55
N ARG A 202 10.97 26.09 -1.23
CA ARG A 202 10.00 26.72 -2.15
C ARG A 202 10.35 28.17 -2.50
N GLU A 203 10.87 28.95 -1.55
CA GLU A 203 11.32 30.31 -1.81
C GLU A 203 12.52 30.36 -2.75
N CYS A 204 13.40 29.36 -2.70
CA CYS A 204 14.58 29.29 -3.57
C CYS A 204 14.30 28.71 -4.96
N LEU A 205 13.19 27.98 -5.18
CA LEU A 205 12.86 27.35 -6.47
C LEU A 205 12.95 28.29 -7.70
N PRO A 206 12.50 29.55 -7.66
CA PRO A 206 12.54 30.44 -8.84
C PRO A 206 13.94 30.84 -9.27
N GLU A 207 14.93 30.76 -8.38
CA GLU A 207 16.32 31.18 -8.62
C GLU A 207 17.24 30.00 -8.98
N MET A 208 16.72 28.76 -8.93
CA MET A 208 17.46 27.54 -9.20
C MET A 208 17.46 27.15 -10.68
N ASP A 209 18.43 26.33 -11.07
CA ASP A 209 18.39 25.61 -12.34
C ASP A 209 17.11 24.75 -12.46
N ASN A 210 16.61 24.60 -13.68
CA ASN A 210 15.34 23.93 -13.95
C ASN A 210 15.34 22.46 -13.48
N ASP A 211 16.44 21.73 -13.68
CA ASP A 211 16.51 20.31 -13.33
C ASP A 211 16.54 20.13 -11.80
N LEU A 212 17.30 21.00 -11.11
CA LEU A 212 17.33 21.05 -9.64
C LEU A 212 15.96 21.44 -9.06
N SER A 213 15.25 22.38 -9.68
CA SER A 213 13.93 22.83 -9.26
C SER A 213 12.88 21.72 -9.40
N ILE A 214 12.91 20.97 -10.51
CA ILE A 214 12.06 19.79 -10.72
C ILE A 214 12.35 18.73 -9.67
N MET A 215 13.62 18.42 -9.42
CA MET A 215 14.03 17.42 -8.42
C MET A 215 13.59 17.79 -7.00
N ILE A 216 13.80 19.03 -6.56
CA ILE A 216 13.37 19.50 -5.23
C ILE A 216 11.84 19.47 -5.12
N THR A 217 11.13 19.91 -6.16
CA THR A 217 9.66 19.86 -6.20
C THR A 217 9.16 18.41 -6.08
N GLY A 218 9.82 17.48 -6.77
CA GLY A 218 9.57 16.03 -6.65
C GLY A 218 9.75 15.55 -5.21
N LYS A 219 10.89 15.83 -4.58
CA LYS A 219 11.18 15.45 -3.19
C LYS A 219 10.20 16.04 -2.17
N LEU A 220 9.78 17.30 -2.37
CA LEU A 220 8.78 17.94 -1.51
C LEU A 220 7.38 17.35 -1.67
N ARG A 221 7.05 16.83 -2.86
CA ARG A 221 5.76 16.16 -3.12
C ARG A 221 5.78 14.71 -2.64
N HIS A 222 6.92 14.05 -2.80
CA HIS A 222 7.10 12.61 -2.66
C HIS A 222 8.36 12.29 -1.85
N PRO A 223 8.40 12.65 -0.55
CA PRO A 223 9.59 12.39 0.26
C PRO A 223 9.87 10.89 0.35
N HIS A 224 11.15 10.53 0.38
CA HIS A 224 11.62 9.16 0.29
C HIS A 224 10.98 8.23 1.34
N HIS A 225 10.83 8.71 2.58
CA HIS A 225 10.21 7.89 3.63
C HIS A 225 8.75 7.50 3.34
N LYS A 226 8.03 8.31 2.55
CA LYS A 226 6.63 8.10 2.18
C LYS A 226 6.46 7.57 0.74
N THR A 227 7.55 7.16 0.09
CA THR A 227 7.52 6.57 -1.25
C THR A 227 8.20 5.21 -1.32
N VAL A 228 7.85 4.44 -2.34
CA VAL A 228 8.48 3.15 -2.62
C VAL A 228 9.68 3.38 -3.55
N ALA A 229 10.89 3.30 -2.99
CA ALA A 229 12.14 3.65 -3.66
C ALA A 229 12.31 2.98 -5.05
N ARG A 230 11.95 1.68 -5.15
CA ARG A 230 12.04 0.90 -6.39
C ARG A 230 11.11 1.41 -7.50
N LEU A 231 10.04 2.12 -7.15
CA LEU A 231 9.09 2.71 -8.11
C LEU A 231 9.43 4.17 -8.48
N THR A 232 10.17 4.87 -7.63
CA THR A 232 10.52 6.30 -7.81
C THR A 232 12.02 6.51 -8.11
N ARG A 233 12.69 5.50 -8.66
CA ARG A 233 14.16 5.40 -8.80
C ARG A 233 14.80 6.40 -9.77
N LYS A 234 14.03 7.01 -10.68
CA LYS A 234 14.54 7.79 -11.83
C LYS A 234 15.38 9.00 -11.45
N ASP A 235 14.93 9.76 -10.47
CA ASP A 235 15.57 11.01 -10.09
C ASP A 235 16.95 10.77 -9.45
N PHE A 236 17.12 9.60 -8.81
CA PHE A 236 18.28 9.35 -7.96
C PHE A 236 19.50 8.77 -8.69
N LEU A 237 19.31 8.07 -9.80
CA LEU A 237 20.45 7.54 -10.57
C LEU A 237 21.24 8.63 -11.29
N GLN A 238 20.63 9.79 -11.52
CA GLN A 238 21.26 10.98 -12.12
C GLN A 238 22.12 11.74 -11.10
N ASP A 239 21.79 11.68 -9.81
CA ASP A 239 22.46 12.40 -8.72
C ASP A 239 23.89 11.88 -8.41
N PHE A 240 24.29 10.71 -8.93
CA PHE A 240 25.63 10.15 -8.68
C PHE A 240 26.64 10.53 -9.77
N GLU A 241 27.20 11.73 -9.69
CA GLU A 241 28.52 11.99 -10.27
C GLU A 241 29.59 11.71 -9.21
N GLY A 242 29.92 10.43 -9.06
CA GLY A 242 30.93 9.97 -8.12
C GLY A 242 32.35 10.08 -8.68
N ILE A 243 33.26 10.58 -7.84
CA ILE A 243 34.72 10.60 -8.08
C ILE A 243 35.32 9.19 -7.81
N ASN A 244 34.56 8.33 -7.14
CA ASN A 244 34.98 7.03 -6.64
C ASN A 244 34.35 5.87 -7.44
N GLY A 245 34.91 4.67 -7.31
CA GLY A 245 34.54 3.53 -8.16
C GLY A 245 33.21 2.85 -7.82
N TRP A 246 32.67 3.06 -6.61
CA TRP A 246 31.53 2.28 -6.11
C TRP A 246 30.19 2.77 -6.69
N GLU A 247 30.09 4.05 -7.04
CA GLU A 247 28.90 4.68 -7.59
C GLU A 247 28.52 4.05 -8.94
N LYS A 248 29.54 3.75 -9.76
CA LYS A 248 29.37 3.05 -11.03
C LYS A 248 28.87 1.62 -10.80
N THR A 249 29.53 0.87 -9.92
CA THR A 249 29.11 -0.50 -9.59
C THR A 249 27.68 -0.55 -9.03
N LEU A 250 27.32 0.38 -8.15
CA LEU A 250 25.98 0.47 -7.56
C LEU A 250 24.93 0.80 -8.63
N ARG A 251 25.24 1.71 -9.56
CA ARG A 251 24.36 2.03 -10.69
C ARG A 251 24.14 0.82 -11.59
N GLU A 252 25.19 0.11 -11.95
CA GLU A 252 25.11 -1.11 -12.76
C GLU A 252 24.29 -2.18 -12.05
N LEU A 253 24.53 -2.41 -10.76
CA LEU A 253 23.75 -3.33 -9.93
C LEU A 253 22.27 -2.94 -9.87
N ALA A 254 21.95 -1.65 -9.69
CA ALA A 254 20.58 -1.16 -9.67
C ALA A 254 19.85 -1.39 -11.00
N VAL A 255 20.54 -1.24 -12.14
CA VAL A 255 19.97 -1.55 -13.47
C VAL A 255 19.73 -3.05 -13.63
N MET A 256 20.67 -3.90 -13.19
CA MET A 256 20.48 -5.35 -13.23
C MET A 256 19.33 -5.81 -12.32
N ASP A 257 19.22 -5.25 -11.12
CA ASP A 257 18.13 -5.52 -10.16
C ASP A 257 16.76 -5.09 -10.72
N LEU A 258 16.70 -3.98 -11.48
CA LEU A 258 15.48 -3.58 -12.19
C LEU A 258 15.04 -4.65 -13.18
N ARG A 259 15.97 -5.12 -14.03
CA ARG A 259 15.69 -6.15 -15.05
C ARG A 259 15.26 -7.47 -14.41
N LYS A 260 15.92 -7.87 -13.32
CA LYS A 260 15.55 -9.05 -12.53
C LYS A 260 14.13 -8.93 -12.00
N GLY A 261 13.81 -7.80 -11.37
CA GLY A 261 12.47 -7.52 -10.85
C GLY A 261 11.40 -7.54 -11.94
N GLN A 262 11.63 -6.88 -13.07
CA GLN A 262 10.72 -6.87 -14.23
C GLN A 262 10.36 -8.29 -14.69
N SER A 263 11.38 -9.14 -14.87
CA SER A 263 11.18 -10.53 -15.31
C SER A 263 10.35 -11.34 -14.31
N VAL A 264 10.65 -11.22 -13.01
CA VAL A 264 9.87 -11.83 -11.92
C VAL A 264 8.41 -11.37 -11.97
N PHE A 265 8.18 -10.05 -12.04
CA PHE A 265 6.84 -9.48 -11.97
C PHE A 265 5.98 -9.82 -13.19
N GLN A 266 6.58 -9.88 -14.38
CA GLN A 266 5.90 -10.33 -15.60
C GLN A 266 5.46 -11.80 -15.48
N GLY A 267 6.33 -12.67 -14.99
CA GLY A 267 6.00 -14.07 -14.73
C GLY A 267 4.83 -14.23 -13.74
N GLU A 268 4.80 -13.40 -12.70
CA GLU A 268 3.71 -13.35 -11.72
C GLU A 268 2.39 -12.86 -12.33
N LEU A 269 2.43 -11.82 -13.15
CA LEU A 269 1.25 -11.27 -13.84
C LEU A 269 0.61 -12.29 -14.78
N VAL A 270 1.40 -13.10 -15.48
CA VAL A 270 0.89 -14.21 -16.31
C VAL A 270 0.14 -15.21 -15.44
N GLN A 271 0.68 -15.59 -14.29
CA GLN A 271 0.03 -16.50 -13.35
C GLN A 271 -1.27 -15.92 -12.78
N VAL A 272 -1.27 -14.65 -12.38
CA VAL A 272 -2.44 -13.94 -11.88
C VAL A 272 -3.52 -13.88 -12.96
N SER A 273 -3.16 -13.52 -14.19
CA SER A 273 -4.09 -13.41 -15.32
C SER A 273 -4.70 -14.76 -15.67
N LYS A 274 -3.88 -15.82 -15.71
CA LYS A 274 -4.35 -17.20 -15.94
C LYS A 274 -5.35 -17.62 -14.86
N TRP A 275 -5.01 -17.43 -13.58
CA TRP A 275 -5.89 -17.76 -12.46
C TRP A 275 -7.22 -16.99 -12.55
N TRP A 276 -7.18 -15.69 -12.82
CA TRP A 276 -8.39 -14.87 -12.92
C TRP A 276 -9.30 -15.31 -14.07
N ASN A 277 -8.72 -15.63 -15.22
CA ASN A 277 -9.46 -16.15 -16.38
C ASN A 277 -10.09 -17.52 -16.12
N GLU A 278 -9.39 -18.40 -15.40
CA GLU A 278 -9.88 -19.74 -15.02
C GLU A 278 -11.09 -19.68 -14.07
N LEU A 279 -11.18 -18.65 -13.21
CA LEU A 279 -12.38 -18.43 -12.39
C LEU A 279 -13.63 -18.11 -13.22
N GLY A 280 -13.45 -17.58 -14.44
CA GLY A 280 -14.55 -17.25 -15.36
C GLY A 280 -15.47 -16.10 -14.87
N LEU A 281 -15.08 -15.38 -13.83
CA LEU A 281 -15.90 -14.32 -13.22
C LEU A 281 -16.10 -13.12 -14.14
N GLU A 282 -15.11 -12.78 -14.98
CA GLU A 282 -15.23 -11.68 -15.96
C GLU A 282 -16.46 -11.83 -16.87
N LYS A 283 -16.73 -13.04 -17.35
CA LYS A 283 -17.87 -13.31 -18.25
C LYS A 283 -19.21 -13.17 -17.53
N MET A 284 -19.21 -13.41 -16.22
CA MET A 284 -20.40 -13.37 -15.38
C MET A 284 -20.66 -11.94 -14.86
N LEU A 285 -19.60 -11.16 -14.64
CA LEU A 285 -19.63 -9.90 -13.89
C LEU A 285 -19.24 -8.72 -14.79
N LYS A 286 -20.10 -8.38 -15.74
CA LYS A 286 -19.81 -7.29 -16.71
C LYS A 286 -19.80 -5.88 -16.12
N LEU A 287 -20.32 -5.72 -14.90
CA LEU A 287 -20.47 -4.43 -14.21
C LEU A 287 -19.35 -4.14 -13.21
N VAL A 288 -18.54 -5.14 -12.84
CA VAL A 288 -17.43 -4.96 -11.90
C VAL A 288 -16.14 -4.63 -12.67
N ARG A 289 -15.22 -3.92 -12.02
CA ARG A 289 -13.90 -3.60 -12.59
C ARG A 289 -13.15 -4.91 -12.84
N ASN A 290 -12.53 -5.02 -14.02
CA ASN A 290 -11.64 -6.13 -14.36
C ASN A 290 -10.21 -5.59 -14.58
N GLN A 291 -9.45 -5.42 -13.51
CA GLN A 291 -8.13 -4.78 -13.56
C GLN A 291 -7.02 -5.60 -12.86
N PRO A 292 -6.73 -6.85 -13.27
CA PRO A 292 -5.68 -7.67 -12.65
C PRO A 292 -4.31 -6.99 -12.53
N PRO A 293 -3.82 -6.21 -13.52
CA PRO A 293 -2.57 -5.47 -13.35
C PRO A 293 -2.60 -4.43 -12.22
N LYS A 294 -3.73 -3.72 -12.06
CA LYS A 294 -3.93 -2.75 -10.97
C LYS A 294 -3.91 -3.45 -9.61
N TRP A 295 -4.61 -4.58 -9.49
CA TRP A 295 -4.64 -5.37 -8.26
C TRP A 295 -3.28 -5.96 -7.91
N TYR A 296 -2.55 -6.43 -8.91
CA TYR A 296 -1.20 -6.97 -8.75
C TYR A 296 -0.21 -5.91 -8.25
N THR A 297 -0.34 -4.66 -8.70
CA THR A 297 0.54 -3.55 -8.29
C THR A 297 0.58 -3.38 -6.77
N TRP A 298 -0.55 -3.58 -6.07
CA TRP A 298 -0.57 -3.56 -4.60
C TRP A 298 0.31 -4.65 -3.98
N SER A 299 0.11 -5.92 -4.37
CA SER A 299 0.91 -7.04 -3.84
C SER A 299 2.39 -6.90 -4.19
N MET A 300 2.68 -6.43 -5.41
CA MET A 300 4.04 -6.14 -5.86
C MET A 300 4.68 -5.12 -4.93
N SER A 301 4.07 -3.95 -4.75
CA SER A 301 4.61 -2.87 -3.93
C SER A 301 4.78 -3.26 -2.45
N ILE A 302 3.81 -3.98 -1.89
CA ILE A 302 3.85 -4.45 -0.49
C ILE A 302 5.07 -5.35 -0.25
N LEU A 303 5.40 -6.24 -1.19
CA LEU A 303 6.48 -7.23 -1.06
C LEU A 303 7.62 -6.99 -2.06
N ILE A 304 7.87 -5.73 -2.43
CA ILE A 304 8.80 -5.36 -3.51
C ILE A 304 10.27 -5.55 -3.15
N ASP A 305 10.57 -5.61 -1.84
CA ASP A 305 11.94 -5.63 -1.31
C ASP A 305 12.62 -7.00 -1.44
N ASP A 306 11.86 -8.07 -1.68
CA ASP A 306 12.38 -9.44 -1.77
C ASP A 306 11.74 -10.20 -2.94
N PHE A 307 12.50 -10.39 -4.02
CA PHE A 307 12.03 -11.09 -5.21
C PHE A 307 11.73 -12.58 -4.97
N SER A 308 12.29 -13.20 -3.93
CA SER A 308 11.98 -14.59 -3.59
C SER A 308 10.53 -14.80 -3.12
N LEU A 309 9.84 -13.72 -2.71
CA LEU A 309 8.45 -13.74 -2.26
C LEU A 309 7.41 -13.82 -3.41
N SER A 310 7.79 -14.41 -4.54
CA SER A 310 6.95 -14.48 -5.73
C SER A 310 5.61 -15.18 -5.49
N LEU A 311 5.64 -16.33 -4.81
CA LEU A 311 4.45 -17.08 -4.45
C LEU A 311 3.53 -16.27 -3.52
N GLN A 312 4.11 -15.53 -2.57
CA GLN A 312 3.38 -14.68 -1.65
C GLN A 312 2.71 -13.51 -2.38
N ARG A 313 3.40 -12.88 -3.34
CA ARG A 313 2.82 -11.81 -4.17
C ARG A 313 1.63 -12.33 -4.96
N VAL A 314 1.78 -13.43 -5.70
CA VAL A 314 0.70 -14.04 -6.48
C VAL A 314 -0.48 -14.43 -5.58
N ALA A 315 -0.23 -15.06 -4.43
CA ALA A 315 -1.28 -15.42 -3.48
C ALA A 315 -2.01 -14.18 -2.94
N LEU A 316 -1.27 -13.12 -2.59
CA LEU A 316 -1.82 -11.89 -2.06
C LEU A 316 -2.66 -11.13 -3.09
N THR A 317 -2.25 -11.13 -4.37
CA THR A 317 -3.03 -10.53 -5.47
C THR A 317 -4.43 -11.13 -5.54
N LYS A 318 -4.58 -12.43 -5.29
CA LYS A 318 -5.89 -13.10 -5.32
C LYS A 318 -6.82 -12.53 -4.26
N SER A 319 -6.31 -12.32 -3.05
CA SER A 319 -7.08 -11.68 -1.97
C SER A 319 -7.42 -10.23 -2.32
N ILE A 320 -6.49 -9.47 -2.89
CA ILE A 320 -6.73 -8.08 -3.30
C ILE A 320 -7.79 -8.00 -4.42
N ALA A 321 -7.73 -8.89 -5.41
CA ALA A 321 -8.72 -8.98 -6.47
C ALA A 321 -10.13 -9.21 -5.91
N PHE A 322 -10.27 -10.11 -4.90
CA PHE A 322 -11.55 -10.30 -4.24
C PHE A 322 -12.01 -9.11 -3.40
N VAL A 323 -11.11 -8.33 -2.78
CA VAL A 323 -11.48 -7.08 -2.10
C VAL A 323 -12.13 -6.12 -3.11
N TYR A 324 -11.46 -5.83 -4.22
CA TYR A 324 -12.00 -4.95 -5.28
C TYR A 324 -13.30 -5.49 -5.89
N LEU A 325 -13.37 -6.81 -6.09
CA LEU A 325 -14.58 -7.42 -6.58
C LEU A 325 -15.73 -7.15 -5.62
N ILE A 326 -15.57 -7.51 -4.34
CA ILE A 326 -16.57 -7.33 -3.26
C ILE A 326 -17.01 -5.87 -3.15
N ASP A 327 -16.07 -4.93 -3.17
CA ASP A 327 -16.33 -3.49 -3.22
C ASP A 327 -17.31 -3.12 -4.35
N ASP A 328 -17.01 -3.47 -5.60
CA ASP A 328 -17.86 -3.17 -6.76
C ASP A 328 -19.27 -3.75 -6.67
N ILE A 329 -19.40 -4.91 -6.04
CA ILE A 329 -20.69 -5.56 -5.87
C ILE A 329 -21.59 -4.75 -4.95
N PHE A 330 -21.01 -4.30 -3.84
CA PHE A 330 -21.73 -3.52 -2.83
C PHE A 330 -22.07 -2.12 -3.35
N ASP A 331 -21.22 -1.53 -4.19
CA ASP A 331 -21.38 -0.16 -4.67
C ASP A 331 -22.19 -0.03 -5.97
N VAL A 332 -21.96 -0.92 -6.94
CA VAL A 332 -22.46 -0.76 -8.32
C VAL A 332 -23.59 -1.73 -8.66
N VAL A 333 -23.59 -2.93 -8.09
CA VAL A 333 -24.39 -4.06 -8.62
C VAL A 333 -25.69 -4.30 -7.83
N GLY A 334 -25.77 -3.98 -6.55
CA GLY A 334 -26.77 -4.59 -5.67
C GLY A 334 -28.21 -4.02 -5.70
N THR A 335 -29.17 -4.79 -6.26
CA THR A 335 -30.52 -4.89 -5.66
C THR A 335 -30.56 -6.05 -4.65
N LEU A 336 -31.39 -5.98 -3.60
CA LEU A 336 -31.37 -6.94 -2.48
C LEU A 336 -31.53 -8.42 -2.92
N ASP A 337 -32.29 -8.66 -3.99
CA ASP A 337 -32.57 -10.01 -4.51
C ASP A 337 -31.42 -10.54 -5.39
N GLU A 338 -30.73 -9.67 -6.15
CA GLU A 338 -29.58 -10.03 -6.98
C GLU A 338 -28.33 -10.25 -6.13
N LEU A 339 -28.18 -9.50 -5.04
CA LEU A 339 -27.12 -9.68 -4.04
C LEU A 339 -27.15 -11.08 -3.42
N THR A 340 -28.29 -11.76 -3.35
CA THR A 340 -28.38 -13.10 -2.73
C THR A 340 -27.73 -14.17 -3.62
N ILE A 341 -28.07 -14.23 -4.90
CA ILE A 341 -27.48 -15.18 -5.87
C ILE A 341 -26.00 -14.86 -6.11
N PHE A 342 -25.69 -13.56 -6.14
CA PHE A 342 -24.34 -13.04 -6.27
C PHE A 342 -23.44 -13.48 -5.09
N THR A 343 -23.93 -13.29 -3.87
CA THR A 343 -23.23 -13.62 -2.63
C THR A 343 -22.86 -15.10 -2.58
N GLU A 344 -23.73 -16.00 -3.05
CA GLU A 344 -23.45 -17.45 -3.09
C GLU A 344 -22.28 -17.81 -4.03
N ALA A 345 -22.23 -17.23 -5.23
CA ALA A 345 -21.18 -17.54 -6.21
C ALA A 345 -19.80 -17.02 -5.78
N VAL A 346 -19.73 -15.77 -5.31
CA VAL A 346 -18.47 -15.17 -4.84
C VAL A 346 -18.03 -15.79 -3.52
N ASN A 347 -18.94 -16.10 -2.60
CA ASN A 347 -18.57 -16.78 -1.35
C ASN A 347 -17.87 -18.11 -1.63
N LYS A 348 -18.30 -18.87 -2.64
CA LYS A 348 -17.63 -20.13 -2.99
C LYS A 348 -16.23 -19.89 -3.54
N ALA A 349 -16.07 -19.03 -4.55
CA ALA A 349 -14.76 -18.75 -5.16
C ALA A 349 -13.77 -18.14 -4.15
N LEU A 350 -14.27 -17.24 -3.30
CA LEU A 350 -13.53 -16.63 -2.21
C LEU A 350 -13.09 -17.66 -1.17
N LEU A 351 -14.01 -18.54 -0.75
CA LEU A 351 -13.74 -19.59 0.22
C LEU A 351 -12.74 -20.61 -0.32
N ASP A 352 -12.90 -21.05 -1.56
CA ASP A 352 -11.99 -21.99 -2.22
C ASP A 352 -10.59 -21.40 -2.33
N THR A 353 -10.48 -20.14 -2.75
CA THR A 353 -9.19 -19.42 -2.82
C THR A 353 -8.56 -19.23 -1.45
N THR A 354 -9.35 -18.83 -0.45
CA THR A 354 -8.87 -18.62 0.93
C THR A 354 -8.42 -19.95 1.56
N ASN A 355 -9.16 -21.04 1.33
CA ASN A 355 -8.77 -22.37 1.79
C ASN A 355 -7.47 -22.84 1.09
N ALA A 356 -7.32 -22.57 -0.21
CA ALA A 356 -6.09 -22.91 -0.95
C ALA A 356 -4.87 -22.16 -0.42
N ILE A 357 -4.99 -20.85 -0.16
CA ILE A 357 -3.93 -20.05 0.46
C ILE A 357 -3.62 -20.57 1.87
N GLY A 358 -4.65 -20.84 2.68
CA GLY A 358 -4.48 -21.36 4.04
C GLY A 358 -3.80 -22.73 4.08
N LEU A 359 -4.16 -23.64 3.18
CA LEU A 359 -3.53 -24.95 3.04
C LEU A 359 -2.05 -24.82 2.65
N ASP A 360 -1.73 -23.91 1.75
CA ASP A 360 -0.36 -23.68 1.31
C ASP A 360 0.51 -23.07 2.42
N ILE A 361 -0.02 -22.10 3.18
CA ILE A 361 0.62 -21.59 4.41
C ILE A 361 0.85 -22.73 5.40
N TYR A 362 -0.16 -23.59 5.63
CA TYR A 362 -0.02 -24.74 6.52
C TYR A 362 1.07 -25.71 6.06
N LYS A 363 1.11 -26.04 4.76
CA LYS A 363 2.15 -26.92 4.18
C LYS A 363 3.55 -26.32 4.34
N ARG A 364 3.71 -25.01 4.17
CA ARG A 364 5.01 -24.33 4.22
C ARG A 364 5.50 -24.06 5.65
N HIS A 365 4.60 -23.66 6.53
CA HIS A 365 4.95 -23.11 7.83
C HIS A 365 4.49 -23.99 9.01
N GLY A 366 3.49 -24.85 8.81
CA GLY A 366 2.91 -25.73 9.84
C GLY A 366 1.83 -25.06 10.71
N LEU A 367 1.53 -23.79 10.46
CA LEU A 367 0.47 -23.03 11.14
C LEU A 367 -0.78 -23.00 10.26
N ASP A 368 -1.94 -23.34 10.83
CA ASP A 368 -3.23 -23.22 10.12
C ASP A 368 -3.81 -21.80 10.32
N PRO A 369 -3.82 -20.94 9.28
CA PRO A 369 -4.30 -19.58 9.40
C PRO A 369 -5.81 -19.46 9.17
N ILE A 370 -6.51 -20.56 8.85
CA ILE A 370 -7.79 -20.49 8.14
C ILE A 370 -8.88 -19.73 8.92
N ASN A 371 -8.89 -19.88 10.25
CA ASN A 371 -9.85 -19.19 11.10
C ASN A 371 -9.62 -17.68 11.10
N SER A 372 -8.35 -17.23 11.11
CA SER A 372 -8.01 -15.81 11.06
C SER A 372 -8.29 -15.22 9.68
N LEU A 373 -8.01 -15.94 8.60
CA LEU A 373 -8.32 -15.49 7.23
C LEU A 373 -9.84 -15.37 7.01
N LYS A 374 -10.62 -16.36 7.46
CA LYS A 374 -12.09 -16.31 7.36
C LYS A 374 -12.69 -15.20 8.22
N ALA A 375 -12.15 -14.99 9.42
CA ALA A 375 -12.60 -13.91 10.30
C ALA A 375 -12.36 -12.52 9.68
N SER A 376 -11.23 -12.29 9.02
CA SER A 376 -10.97 -11.00 8.36
C SER A 376 -11.92 -10.75 7.19
N TRP A 377 -12.20 -11.77 6.38
CA TRP A 377 -13.22 -11.68 5.32
C TRP A 377 -14.63 -11.43 5.84
N ALA A 378 -15.04 -12.13 6.91
CA ALA A 378 -16.35 -11.93 7.52
C ALA A 378 -16.49 -10.49 8.07
N ASN A 379 -15.43 -9.95 8.69
CA ASN A 379 -15.42 -8.58 9.17
C ASN A 379 -15.55 -7.57 8.02
N LEU A 380 -14.83 -7.79 6.91
CA LEU A 380 -14.93 -6.94 5.72
C LEU A 380 -16.35 -6.92 5.15
N CYS A 381 -16.95 -8.09 4.91
CA CYS A 381 -18.30 -8.19 4.35
C CYS A 381 -19.36 -7.56 5.27
N ASN A 382 -19.22 -7.75 6.59
CA ASN A 382 -20.12 -7.13 7.57
C ASN A 382 -19.99 -5.60 7.56
N ALA A 383 -18.76 -5.08 7.41
CA ALA A 383 -18.51 -3.64 7.35
C ALA A 383 -19.08 -3.02 6.07
N PHE A 384 -18.92 -3.68 4.91
CA PHE A 384 -19.57 -3.25 3.66
C PHE A 384 -21.10 -3.23 3.79
N LEU A 385 -21.69 -4.24 4.45
CA LEU A 385 -23.14 -4.26 4.70
C LEU A 385 -23.59 -3.10 5.60
N VAL A 386 -22.78 -2.68 6.55
CA VAL A 386 -23.07 -1.50 7.39
C VAL A 386 -23.03 -0.22 6.56
N GLU A 387 -22.04 -0.08 5.69
CA GLU A 387 -21.87 1.07 4.79
C GLU A 387 -23.03 1.18 3.80
N ALA A 388 -23.35 0.08 3.10
CA ALA A 388 -24.49 0.01 2.19
C ALA A 388 -25.83 0.40 2.86
N LYS A 389 -26.03 0.05 4.14
CA LYS A 389 -27.22 0.48 4.89
C LYS A 389 -27.26 1.99 5.13
N TRP A 390 -26.12 2.62 5.41
CA TRP A 390 -26.04 4.08 5.58
C TRP A 390 -26.30 4.82 4.27
N LEU A 391 -25.74 4.32 3.16
CA LEU A 391 -25.95 4.89 1.83
C LEU A 391 -27.42 4.74 1.38
N ALA A 392 -28.00 3.55 1.54
CA ALA A 392 -29.39 3.29 1.17
C ALA A 392 -30.41 4.12 1.98
N SER A 393 -30.11 4.45 3.25
CA SER A 393 -30.98 5.30 4.05
C SER A 393 -30.79 6.80 3.80
N GLY A 394 -29.69 7.19 3.15
CA GLY A 394 -29.26 8.59 3.00
C GLY A 394 -28.77 9.24 4.30
N ASP A 395 -28.65 8.45 5.38
CA ASP A 395 -28.30 8.92 6.72
C ASP A 395 -26.90 8.44 7.09
N LEU A 396 -25.88 9.17 6.62
CA LEU A 396 -24.50 8.95 7.03
C LEU A 396 -24.32 9.11 8.54
N PRO A 397 -23.52 8.25 9.20
CA PRO A 397 -23.26 8.32 10.63
C PRO A 397 -22.35 9.50 10.98
N ALA A 398 -22.04 9.66 12.28
CA ALA A 398 -20.97 10.57 12.71
C ALA A 398 -19.62 10.15 12.12
N ALA A 399 -18.73 11.12 11.90
CA ALA A 399 -17.43 10.96 11.25
C ALA A 399 -16.56 9.88 11.91
N ASP A 400 -16.47 9.85 13.23
CA ASP A 400 -15.69 8.82 13.94
C ASP A 400 -16.24 7.42 13.68
N ARG A 401 -17.57 7.25 13.69
CA ARG A 401 -18.23 5.97 13.43
C ARG A 401 -18.08 5.57 11.96
N TYR A 402 -18.17 6.52 11.04
CA TYR A 402 -17.87 6.31 9.63
C TYR A 402 -16.44 5.78 9.47
N LEU A 403 -15.46 6.46 10.08
CA LEU A 403 -14.05 6.13 9.94
C LEU A 403 -13.72 4.74 10.52
N GLU A 404 -14.27 4.36 11.67
CA GLU A 404 -14.01 3.02 12.23
C GLU A 404 -14.50 1.90 11.30
N ASN A 405 -15.64 2.07 10.64
CA ASN A 405 -16.12 1.12 9.63
C ASN A 405 -15.29 1.23 8.33
N GLY A 406 -15.03 2.45 7.89
CA GLY A 406 -14.28 2.80 6.69
C GLY A 406 -12.88 2.19 6.67
N LYS A 407 -12.18 2.13 7.81
CA LYS A 407 -10.90 1.42 7.94
C LYS A 407 -11.03 -0.05 7.54
N VAL A 408 -12.11 -0.71 7.94
CA VAL A 408 -12.34 -2.12 7.62
C VAL A 408 -12.71 -2.27 6.15
N THR A 409 -13.59 -1.42 5.61
CA THR A 409 -14.07 -1.52 4.21
C THR A 409 -13.00 -1.24 3.16
N THR A 410 -11.87 -0.62 3.53
CA THR A 410 -10.69 -0.55 2.66
C THR A 410 -10.12 -1.92 2.24
N GLY A 411 -10.44 -2.99 2.96
CA GLY A 411 -9.82 -4.30 2.79
C GLY A 411 -8.37 -4.41 3.27
N ALA A 412 -7.75 -3.33 3.78
CA ALA A 412 -6.37 -3.34 4.26
C ALA A 412 -6.14 -4.36 5.39
N TYR A 413 -7.13 -4.58 6.25
CA TYR A 413 -7.08 -5.63 7.27
C TYR A 413 -7.00 -7.03 6.66
N VAL A 414 -7.80 -7.33 5.63
CA VAL A 414 -7.73 -8.62 4.94
C VAL A 414 -6.34 -8.79 4.33
N VAL A 415 -5.85 -7.80 3.58
CA VAL A 415 -4.55 -7.82 2.92
C VAL A 415 -3.41 -8.05 3.91
N LEU A 416 -3.32 -7.24 4.97
CA LEU A 416 -2.21 -7.33 5.92
C LEU A 416 -2.31 -8.56 6.85
N VAL A 417 -3.51 -9.08 7.13
CA VAL A 417 -3.64 -10.39 7.81
C VAL A 417 -3.12 -11.52 6.92
N HIS A 418 -3.37 -11.49 5.61
CA HIS A 418 -2.79 -12.47 4.69
C HIS A 418 -1.26 -12.36 4.65
N VAL A 419 -0.72 -11.14 4.55
CA VAL A 419 0.74 -10.88 4.61
C VAL A 419 1.35 -11.46 5.89
N PHE A 420 0.69 -11.29 7.05
CA PHE A 420 1.20 -11.78 8.33
C PHE A 420 1.49 -13.29 8.29
N PHE A 421 0.56 -14.07 7.74
CA PHE A 421 0.71 -15.52 7.64
C PHE A 421 1.59 -15.95 6.46
N LEU A 422 1.56 -15.25 5.34
CA LEU A 422 2.42 -15.50 4.17
C LEU A 422 3.93 -15.27 4.49
N LEU A 423 4.24 -14.46 5.50
CA LEU A 423 5.59 -14.17 5.99
C LEU A 423 6.00 -15.00 7.23
N ASP A 424 5.24 -16.03 7.60
CA ASP A 424 5.55 -16.95 8.72
C ASP A 424 5.63 -16.30 10.12
N LEU A 425 4.90 -15.20 10.36
CA LEU A 425 5.06 -14.44 11.61
C LEU A 425 4.26 -14.98 12.81
N GLY A 426 3.43 -16.00 12.58
CA GLY A 426 2.61 -16.64 13.62
C GLY A 426 3.25 -17.89 14.24
N LYS A 427 4.41 -18.33 13.73
CA LYS A 427 5.12 -19.52 14.22
C LYS A 427 5.98 -19.17 15.44
N GLU A 428 6.16 -20.15 16.34
CA GLU A 428 7.01 -20.06 17.54
C GLU A 428 6.59 -19.04 18.63
N GLY A 429 5.42 -18.41 18.51
CA GLY A 429 4.88 -17.52 19.54
C GLY A 429 5.63 -16.19 19.72
N ALA A 430 6.53 -15.85 18.79
CA ALA A 430 7.31 -14.62 18.86
C ALA A 430 6.45 -13.36 18.63
N ILE A 431 5.43 -13.43 17.76
CA ILE A 431 4.53 -12.32 17.44
C ILE A 431 3.11 -12.84 17.27
N HIS A 432 2.15 -12.22 17.95
CA HIS A 432 0.72 -12.48 17.72
C HIS A 432 0.13 -11.43 16.78
N LEU A 433 -0.92 -11.80 16.05
CA LEU A 433 -1.64 -10.87 15.16
C LEU A 433 -2.08 -9.59 15.90
N ASN A 434 -2.49 -9.71 17.17
CA ASN A 434 -2.87 -8.57 18.01
C ASN A 434 -1.74 -7.55 18.19
N ASN A 435 -0.48 -7.97 18.14
CA ASN A 435 0.68 -7.09 18.29
C ASN A 435 0.82 -6.18 17.06
N VAL A 436 0.36 -6.61 15.88
CA VAL A 436 0.46 -5.85 14.64
C VAL A 436 -0.82 -5.12 14.24
N LEU A 437 -1.95 -5.35 14.93
CA LEU A 437 -3.22 -4.67 14.65
C LEU A 437 -3.13 -3.13 14.67
N PRO A 438 -2.39 -2.47 15.59
CA PRO A 438 -2.23 -1.01 15.55
C PRO A 438 -1.55 -0.54 14.26
N LEU A 439 -0.57 -1.30 13.77
CA LEU A 439 0.13 -1.03 12.51
C LEU A 439 -0.84 -1.11 11.33
N ILE A 440 -1.61 -2.20 11.25
CA ILE A 440 -2.65 -2.42 10.23
C ILE A 440 -3.68 -1.29 10.26
N SER A 441 -4.12 -0.91 11.46
CA SER A 441 -5.11 0.16 11.65
C SER A 441 -4.62 1.52 11.11
N ASN A 442 -3.35 1.85 11.32
CA ASN A 442 -2.76 3.08 10.79
C ASN A 442 -2.72 3.07 9.25
N VAL A 443 -2.30 1.96 8.64
CA VAL A 443 -2.31 1.81 7.16
C VAL A 443 -3.73 1.93 6.62
N ALA A 444 -4.69 1.23 7.22
CA ALA A 444 -6.10 1.28 6.83
C ALA A 444 -6.70 2.68 6.96
N THR A 445 -6.34 3.43 8.01
CA THR A 445 -6.80 4.80 8.21
C THR A 445 -6.19 5.74 7.16
N ILE A 446 -4.90 5.60 6.85
CA ILE A 446 -4.25 6.38 5.79
C ILE A 446 -4.92 6.10 4.45
N LEU A 447 -5.21 4.83 4.13
CA LEU A 447 -5.90 4.43 2.91
C LEU A 447 -7.29 5.07 2.83
N ARG A 448 -8.18 4.80 3.80
CA ARG A 448 -9.54 5.33 3.82
C ARG A 448 -9.57 6.85 3.69
N LEU A 449 -8.75 7.56 4.45
CA LEU A 449 -8.76 9.01 4.42
C LEU A 449 -8.19 9.58 3.12
N SER A 450 -7.25 8.89 2.46
CA SER A 450 -6.70 9.34 1.18
C SER A 450 -7.69 9.11 0.04
N ASP A 451 -8.37 7.96 0.08
CA ASP A 451 -9.47 7.57 -0.80
C ASP A 451 -10.60 8.62 -0.73
N ASP A 452 -11.15 8.84 0.47
CA ASP A 452 -12.22 9.82 0.72
C ASP A 452 -11.80 11.30 0.47
N LEU A 453 -10.50 11.59 0.40
CA LEU A 453 -9.98 12.92 0.08
C LEU A 453 -9.95 13.16 -1.44
N GLY A 454 -9.96 12.10 -2.25
CA GLY A 454 -10.23 12.16 -3.69
C GLY A 454 -11.50 12.96 -3.98
N ASN A 455 -11.60 13.54 -5.17
CA ASN A 455 -12.84 14.22 -5.54
C ASN A 455 -13.88 13.17 -5.98
N ALA A 456 -15.14 13.34 -5.59
CA ALA A 456 -16.25 12.49 -6.07
C ALA A 456 -16.44 12.54 -7.61
N GLU A 457 -15.78 13.48 -8.31
CA GLU A 457 -15.69 13.51 -9.78
C GLU A 457 -14.67 12.49 -10.32
N ASP A 458 -13.69 12.09 -9.52
CA ASP A 458 -12.61 11.17 -9.86
C ASP A 458 -13.12 9.71 -10.02
N GLU A 459 -14.29 9.41 -9.42
CA GLU A 459 -14.82 8.05 -9.34
C GLU A 459 -16.12 7.82 -10.14
N HIS A 460 -16.62 8.84 -10.86
CA HIS A 460 -17.86 8.75 -11.66
C HIS A 460 -19.10 8.21 -10.90
N GLN A 461 -19.14 8.36 -9.58
CA GLN A 461 -20.20 7.81 -8.71
C GLN A 461 -21.41 8.75 -8.53
N ASP A 462 -21.57 9.80 -9.35
CA ASP A 462 -22.65 10.81 -9.26
C ASP A 462 -22.82 11.43 -7.85
N GLY A 463 -21.79 11.41 -7.00
CA GLY A 463 -21.86 11.88 -5.61
C GLY A 463 -22.74 11.04 -4.68
N ARG A 464 -22.95 9.75 -4.99
CA ARG A 464 -23.76 8.83 -4.17
C ARG A 464 -22.98 8.03 -3.14
N ASP A 465 -21.65 8.13 -3.13
CA ASP A 465 -20.81 7.48 -2.14
C ASP A 465 -20.65 8.33 -0.87
N GLY A 466 -20.42 7.64 0.24
CA GLY A 466 -20.06 8.25 1.50
C GLY A 466 -18.65 8.84 1.41
N SER A 467 -18.38 9.89 2.19
CA SER A 467 -17.01 10.37 2.37
C SER A 467 -16.85 10.87 3.79
N TYR A 468 -15.73 10.53 4.42
CA TYR A 468 -15.35 11.06 5.72
C TYR A 468 -15.30 12.58 5.72
N VAL A 469 -14.91 13.23 4.61
CA VAL A 469 -14.92 14.70 4.48
C VAL A 469 -16.32 15.26 4.72
N GLU A 470 -17.33 14.59 4.15
CA GLU A 470 -18.73 14.98 4.23
C GLU A 470 -19.32 14.70 5.61
N CYS A 471 -19.01 13.53 6.20
CA CYS A 471 -19.37 13.20 7.58
C CYS A 471 -18.77 14.20 8.58
N TYR A 472 -17.48 14.54 8.42
CA TYR A 472 -16.79 15.49 9.30
C TYR A 472 -17.40 16.90 9.21
N ARG A 473 -17.72 17.34 8.00
CA ARG A 473 -18.40 18.63 7.77
C ARG A 473 -19.81 18.66 8.35
N LYS A 474 -20.55 17.54 8.29
CA LYS A 474 -21.88 17.39 8.88
C LYS A 474 -21.83 17.52 10.41
N ASP A 475 -20.85 16.89 11.04
CA ASP A 475 -20.65 16.95 12.49
C ASP A 475 -20.21 18.34 12.98
N HIS A 476 -19.46 19.07 12.15
CA HIS A 476 -18.91 20.39 12.46
C HIS A 476 -19.58 21.49 11.62
N ARG A 477 -20.86 21.77 11.93
CA ARG A 477 -21.65 22.80 11.23
C ARG A 477 -20.91 24.14 11.20
N GLY A 478 -20.73 24.70 10.00
CA GLY A 478 -20.06 25.97 9.77
C GLY A 478 -18.67 25.87 9.15
N LEU A 479 -18.08 24.67 9.06
CA LEU A 479 -16.84 24.47 8.29
C LEU A 479 -17.10 24.49 6.78
N SER A 480 -16.21 25.17 6.06
CA SER A 480 -16.13 25.06 4.60
C SER A 480 -15.58 23.70 4.16
N LYS A 481 -15.87 23.28 2.92
CA LYS A 481 -15.29 22.07 2.32
C LYS A 481 -13.75 22.07 2.39
N ALA A 482 -13.11 23.23 2.16
CA ALA A 482 -11.66 23.37 2.23
C ALA A 482 -11.11 23.13 3.65
N GLN A 483 -11.82 23.59 4.70
CA GLN A 483 -11.42 23.33 6.09
C GLN A 483 -11.58 21.85 6.46
N ALA A 484 -12.66 21.20 6.02
CA ALA A 484 -12.85 19.77 6.23
C ALA A 484 -11.76 18.94 5.52
N ARG A 485 -11.45 19.24 4.25
CA ARG A 485 -10.34 18.59 3.52
C ARG A 485 -9.00 18.80 4.21
N ARG A 486 -8.73 20.00 4.74
CA ARG A 486 -7.51 20.27 5.50
C ARG A 486 -7.42 19.42 6.77
N HIS A 487 -8.51 19.28 7.51
CA HIS A 487 -8.55 18.38 8.67
C HIS A 487 -8.22 16.93 8.30
N VAL A 488 -8.72 16.44 7.16
CA VAL A 488 -8.39 15.09 6.67
C VAL A 488 -6.89 14.97 6.35
N ILE A 489 -6.30 15.94 5.65
CA ILE A 489 -4.87 15.98 5.36
C ILE A 489 -4.04 15.96 6.65
N ASP A 490 -4.42 16.78 7.64
CA ASP A 490 -3.73 16.85 8.93
C ASP A 490 -3.85 15.52 9.70
N THR A 491 -4.99 14.83 9.57
CA THR A 491 -5.24 13.52 10.17
C THR A 491 -4.40 12.43 9.49
N ILE A 492 -4.28 12.43 8.15
CA ILE A 492 -3.36 11.54 7.43
C ILE A 492 -1.92 11.76 7.91
N ALA A 493 -1.49 13.02 8.01
CA ALA A 493 -0.16 13.37 8.53
C ALA A 493 0.06 12.86 9.97
N SER A 494 -0.96 13.00 10.83
CA SER A 494 -0.92 12.44 12.18
C SER A 494 -0.83 10.91 12.18
N LYS A 495 -1.54 10.20 11.29
CA LYS A 495 -1.49 8.74 11.21
C LYS A 495 -0.17 8.22 10.66
N TRP A 496 0.51 8.97 9.81
CA TRP A 496 1.91 8.67 9.44
C TRP A 496 2.84 8.72 10.66
N LYS A 497 2.65 9.66 11.60
CA LYS A 497 3.43 9.71 12.86
C LYS A 497 3.12 8.52 13.77
N SER A 498 1.86 8.12 13.87
CA SER A 498 1.47 6.91 14.60
C SER A 498 2.08 5.65 13.97
N LEU A 499 2.08 5.56 12.63
CA LEU A 499 2.70 4.48 11.86
C LEU A 499 4.22 4.42 12.11
N ASN A 500 4.91 5.57 12.05
CA ASN A 500 6.33 5.67 12.38
C ASN A 500 6.62 5.16 13.81
N LYS A 501 5.81 5.56 14.78
CA LYS A 501 5.96 5.15 16.18
C LYS A 501 5.79 3.64 16.36
N GLU A 502 4.83 3.03 15.68
CA GLU A 502 4.67 1.57 15.69
C GLU A 502 5.88 0.87 15.06
N CYS A 503 6.35 1.35 13.90
CA CYS A 503 7.47 0.74 13.18
C CYS A 503 8.82 0.85 13.91
N PHE A 504 9.10 2.01 14.51
CA PHE A 504 10.43 2.36 15.01
C PHE A 504 10.56 2.25 16.53
N CYS A 505 9.47 2.40 17.29
CA CYS A 505 9.54 2.51 18.75
C CYS A 505 8.85 1.38 19.51
N ARG A 506 7.79 0.77 18.95
CA ARG A 506 6.95 -0.21 19.68
C ARG A 506 7.17 -1.65 19.24
N LEU A 507 7.12 -1.92 17.93
CA LEU A 507 7.39 -3.24 17.37
C LEU A 507 8.89 -3.43 17.14
N ASN A 508 9.67 -3.43 18.22
CA ASN A 508 11.14 -3.59 18.16
C ASN A 508 11.58 -5.06 18.09
N HIS A 509 10.68 -5.98 17.71
CA HIS A 509 11.04 -7.38 17.54
C HIS A 509 11.64 -7.57 16.14
N PHE A 510 12.87 -8.08 16.05
CA PHE A 510 13.57 -8.27 14.77
C PHE A 510 12.76 -9.13 13.79
N SER A 511 12.08 -10.17 14.30
CA SER A 511 11.22 -11.01 13.45
C SER A 511 10.03 -10.27 12.84
N ALA A 512 9.63 -9.09 13.35
CA ALA A 512 8.57 -8.29 12.76
C ALA A 512 9.03 -7.45 11.55
N ALA A 513 10.34 -7.36 11.30
CA ALA A 513 10.89 -6.45 10.29
C ALA A 513 10.29 -6.65 8.88
N PRO A 514 10.13 -7.88 8.36
CA PRO A 514 9.47 -8.08 7.07
C PRO A 514 8.04 -7.54 7.02
N PHE A 515 7.27 -7.71 8.10
CA PHE A 515 5.91 -7.18 8.21
C PHE A 515 5.87 -5.66 8.25
N LYS A 516 6.77 -5.05 9.04
CA LYS A 516 6.84 -3.59 9.18
C LYS A 516 7.12 -2.95 7.82
N ARG A 517 8.04 -3.51 7.05
CA ARG A 517 8.29 -3.08 5.67
C ARG A 517 7.07 -3.25 4.78
N ALA A 518 6.42 -4.41 4.82
CA ALA A 518 5.22 -4.66 4.03
C ALA A 518 4.10 -3.66 4.34
N ALA A 519 3.83 -3.39 5.62
CA ALA A 519 2.85 -2.40 6.05
C ALA A 519 3.23 -0.96 5.66
N LEU A 520 4.49 -0.57 5.83
CA LEU A 520 5.01 0.73 5.38
C LEU A 520 4.87 0.88 3.86
N ASN A 521 5.25 -0.13 3.08
CA ASN A 521 5.11 -0.10 1.63
C ASN A 521 3.63 -0.04 1.20
N GLY A 522 2.73 -0.72 1.92
CA GLY A 522 1.29 -0.54 1.76
C GLY A 522 0.85 0.91 1.94
N ALA A 523 1.28 1.58 3.02
CA ALA A 523 0.98 3.00 3.23
C ALA A 523 1.63 3.93 2.18
N ARG A 524 2.85 3.64 1.74
CA ARG A 524 3.57 4.37 0.68
C ARG A 524 2.90 4.26 -0.69
N MET A 525 2.19 3.14 -0.91
CA MET A 525 1.47 2.91 -2.17
C MET A 525 0.16 3.71 -2.25
N VAL A 526 -0.46 4.03 -1.12
CA VAL A 526 -1.72 4.81 -1.06
C VAL A 526 -1.66 6.10 -1.90
N PRO A 527 -0.73 7.04 -1.68
CA PRO A 527 -0.69 8.28 -2.46
C PRO A 527 -0.38 8.05 -3.95
N LEU A 528 0.20 6.91 -4.31
CA LEU A 528 0.43 6.54 -5.72
C LEU A 528 -0.84 5.98 -6.38
N MET A 529 -1.71 5.32 -5.61
CA MET A 529 -2.96 4.73 -6.09
C MET A 529 -4.14 5.71 -6.11
N TYR A 530 -4.09 6.72 -5.25
CA TYR A 530 -5.16 7.72 -5.07
C TYR A 530 -4.71 9.15 -5.37
N GLY A 531 -3.54 9.31 -6.00
CA GLY A 531 -2.96 10.59 -6.40
C GLY A 531 -3.27 10.96 -7.84
N TYR A 532 -4.54 10.88 -8.25
CA TYR A 532 -4.97 11.17 -9.62
C TYR A 532 -4.56 12.60 -10.05
N ASP A 533 -4.12 12.75 -11.30
CA ASP A 533 -3.93 14.07 -11.91
C ASP A 533 -5.26 14.64 -12.41
N ASP A 534 -5.26 15.89 -12.89
CA ASP A 534 -6.46 16.55 -13.41
C ASP A 534 -7.10 15.81 -14.62
N ASN A 535 -6.40 14.82 -15.20
CA ASN A 535 -6.88 13.96 -16.28
C ASN A 535 -7.28 12.56 -15.79
N GLN A 536 -7.43 12.34 -14.48
CA GLN A 536 -7.74 11.04 -13.87
C GLN A 536 -6.70 9.95 -14.14
N ARG A 537 -5.44 10.34 -14.36
CA ARG A 537 -4.33 9.41 -14.56
C ARG A 537 -3.57 9.20 -13.29
N LEU A 538 -2.78 8.12 -13.23
CA LEU A 538 -1.80 7.86 -12.18
C LEU A 538 -0.39 7.92 -12.77
N PRO A 539 0.16 9.11 -13.08
CA PRO A 539 1.41 9.25 -13.85
C PRO A 539 2.60 8.51 -13.24
N VAL A 540 2.65 8.44 -11.90
CA VAL A 540 3.73 7.74 -11.17
C VAL A 540 3.65 6.22 -11.32
N LEU A 541 2.47 5.68 -11.66
CA LEU A 541 2.27 4.26 -11.91
C LEU A 541 2.26 3.92 -13.40
N GLU A 542 2.00 4.88 -14.29
CA GLU A 542 1.99 4.64 -15.76
C GLU A 542 3.26 3.95 -16.24
N GLU A 543 4.42 4.40 -15.77
CA GLU A 543 5.68 3.81 -16.21
C GLU A 543 5.98 2.44 -15.57
N PRO A 544 5.92 2.25 -14.23
CA PRO A 544 6.00 0.91 -13.63
C PRO A 544 5.01 -0.07 -14.25
N LEU A 545 3.80 0.39 -14.60
CA LEU A 545 2.80 -0.40 -15.32
C LEU A 545 3.18 -0.65 -16.78
N SER A 546 3.78 0.33 -17.47
CA SER A 546 4.27 0.19 -18.85
C SER A 546 5.43 -0.80 -18.97
N LEU A 547 6.23 -0.99 -17.91
CA LEU A 547 7.26 -2.03 -17.84
C LEU A 547 6.66 -3.45 -17.87
N PHE A 548 5.36 -3.59 -17.62
CA PHE A 548 4.64 -4.86 -17.81
C PHE A 548 4.18 -5.08 -19.26
N SER A 549 4.25 -4.06 -20.12
CA SER A 549 3.72 -4.10 -21.50
C SER A 549 4.77 -4.34 -22.59
N SER A 550 6.08 -4.33 -22.26
CA SER A 550 7.16 -4.28 -23.24
C SER A 550 8.13 -5.47 -23.19
N ILE A 551 7.70 -6.71 -23.50
CA ILE A 551 8.63 -7.79 -23.94
C ILE A 551 8.02 -8.70 -25.03
N ASP A 552 8.68 -8.62 -26.20
CA ASP A 552 8.96 -9.52 -27.35
C ASP A 552 7.93 -10.46 -28.02
N GLU A 553 7.79 -10.25 -29.33
CA GLU A 553 7.01 -11.01 -30.33
C GLU A 553 7.57 -12.41 -30.64
N GLU A 554 8.78 -12.78 -30.19
CA GLU A 554 9.44 -14.04 -30.58
C GLU A 554 9.11 -15.26 -29.70
N THR A 555 8.54 -15.11 -28.50
CA THR A 555 8.29 -16.27 -27.60
C THR A 555 6.85 -16.79 -27.60
N GLY A 556 5.96 -16.15 -28.36
CA GLY A 556 4.75 -16.79 -28.85
C GLY A 556 3.81 -17.42 -27.82
N VAL A 557 3.62 -16.84 -26.62
CA VAL A 557 2.39 -17.01 -25.81
C VAL A 557 2.15 -15.76 -24.95
N LEU A 558 1.50 -14.76 -25.54
CA LEU A 558 0.21 -14.22 -25.09
C LEU A 558 -0.22 -13.18 -26.14
N ALA A 559 -1.46 -13.28 -26.60
CA ALA A 559 -2.14 -12.17 -27.22
C ALA A 559 -2.30 -11.08 -26.15
N ILE A 560 -1.24 -10.32 -25.93
CA ILE A 560 -1.28 -9.05 -25.24
C ILE A 560 -2.11 -8.16 -26.17
N TYR A 561 -3.21 -7.64 -25.63
CA TYR A 561 -3.94 -6.51 -26.18
C TYR A 561 -2.97 -5.62 -26.97
N GLU A 562 -3.28 -5.30 -28.23
CA GLU A 562 -2.71 -4.11 -28.84
C GLU A 562 -3.00 -2.95 -27.88
N LEU A 563 -2.08 -2.65 -26.98
CA LEU A 563 -2.12 -1.48 -26.12
C LEU A 563 -1.70 -0.32 -27.01
N GLN A 564 -2.60 0.07 -27.91
CA GLN A 564 -2.58 1.42 -28.44
C GLN A 564 -2.53 2.35 -27.21
N PRO A 565 -1.69 3.40 -27.18
CA PRO A 565 -1.60 4.33 -26.05
C PRO A 565 -2.94 4.97 -25.63
N VAL A 566 -3.99 4.78 -26.43
CA VAL A 566 -5.35 5.25 -26.22
C VAL A 566 -6.21 4.25 -25.43
N ASP A 567 -5.86 2.95 -25.37
CA ASP A 567 -6.68 1.90 -24.76
C ASP A 567 -6.35 1.62 -23.28
N MET A 568 -5.20 2.09 -22.76
CA MET A 568 -5.00 2.19 -21.30
C MET A 568 -6.01 3.16 -20.66
N VAL A 569 -6.56 4.08 -21.45
CA VAL A 569 -7.48 5.14 -21.01
C VAL A 569 -8.96 4.76 -21.23
N SER A 570 -9.28 3.65 -21.89
CA SER A 570 -10.68 3.18 -22.01
C SER A 570 -10.98 1.88 -21.27
N CYS A 571 -9.97 1.08 -20.89
CA CYS A 571 -10.18 -0.06 -20.00
C CYS A 571 -10.20 0.32 -18.50
N VAL A 572 -9.87 1.57 -18.18
CA VAL A 572 -10.10 2.18 -16.85
C VAL A 572 -11.50 2.77 -16.72
N PHE A 573 -12.19 3.07 -17.83
CA PHE A 573 -13.46 3.78 -17.83
C PHE A 573 -14.48 3.04 -18.70
N GLY A 574 -15.48 2.40 -18.09
CA GLY A 574 -16.51 1.66 -18.81
C GLY A 574 -17.32 2.51 -19.81
N TYR A 575 -17.20 2.20 -21.11
CA TYR A 575 -18.14 2.47 -22.22
C TYR A 575 -18.23 3.92 -22.81
N PRO A 576 -18.77 4.08 -24.06
CA PRO A 576 -18.16 4.90 -25.12
C PRO A 576 -18.58 6.38 -25.12
N LYS A 577 -17.65 7.23 -25.59
CA LYS A 577 -17.83 8.66 -25.87
C LYS A 577 -19.12 8.94 -26.65
N ILE A 578 -20.06 9.63 -26.03
CA ILE A 578 -21.04 10.45 -26.76
C ILE A 578 -20.39 11.82 -26.95
N TYR A 579 -20.06 12.16 -28.20
CA TYR A 579 -19.60 13.50 -28.58
C TYR A 579 -20.68 14.54 -28.26
N GLY A 580 -20.30 15.61 -27.56
CA GLY A 580 -21.16 16.75 -27.28
C GLY A 580 -20.44 17.91 -26.58
N SER A 581 -19.58 18.62 -27.30
CA SER A 581 -19.16 20.00 -27.00
C SER A 581 -20.19 20.98 -27.61
N PRO A 582 -20.16 22.32 -27.39
CA PRO A 582 -19.50 23.15 -26.35
C PRO A 582 -20.51 24.06 -25.59
N TYR A 583 -20.07 24.79 -24.56
CA TYR A 583 -20.07 26.27 -24.51
C TYR A 583 -19.82 26.82 -23.09
N ILE A 584 -18.77 27.66 -23.02
CA ILE A 584 -18.40 28.73 -22.06
C ILE A 584 -17.92 28.31 -20.66
#